data_AF-A0A2V9EDM0-F1
#
_entry.id   AF-A0A2V9EDM0-F1
#
_cell.length_a   1.000
_cell.length_b   1.000
_cell.length_c   1.000
_cell.angle_alpha   90.00
_cell.angle_beta   90.00
_cell.angle_gamma   90.00
#
_symmetry.space_group_name_H-M   'P 1'
#
loop_
_entity.id
_entity.type
_entity.pdbx_description
1 polymer ?
#
loop_
_entity_poly.entity_id
_entity_poly.type
_entity_poly.pdbx_seq_one_letter_code
_entity_poly.pdbx_strand_id
1 'polypeptide(L)'
;MFTVAILATAALLLFLPLGREAIRTVRASWQGFQESASDQRTLEELAARAEKEEDAGTLAFVALSTTDPKRAAALTERAVSLDPERIWVYGARNHRPNFDPPGEEWLARLKGADPGNAVPDLLKASALADPRADMLYAHGMPKDADFEVLEAASQWRLLMERAYGAPRYDSYFQKHYQLTRAVWNRERNLPPTFIFRDCGPMRFQICGTSGVLRNSKCTRRGEREPQVTCSERKA
;
A
#
# COMPACT_ATOMS: atom_id res chain seq x y z
N MET A 1 37.34 -20.31 9.29
CA MET A 1 38.25 -19.41 8.56
C MET A 1 37.48 -18.39 7.72
N PHE A 2 36.66 -18.79 6.74
CA PHE A 2 35.89 -17.86 5.89
C PHE A 2 34.92 -16.94 6.64
N THR A 3 34.23 -17.44 7.67
CA THR A 3 33.33 -16.63 8.50
C THR A 3 34.05 -15.53 9.27
N VAL A 4 35.22 -15.86 9.85
CA VAL A 4 36.07 -14.89 10.57
C VAL A 4 36.62 -13.84 9.61
N ALA A 5 37.05 -14.24 8.41
CA ALA A 5 37.51 -13.30 7.39
C ALA A 5 36.39 -12.35 6.94
N ILE A 6 35.17 -12.86 6.68
CA ILE A 6 34.03 -12.04 6.29
C ILE A 6 33.64 -11.05 7.40
N LEU A 7 33.56 -11.50 8.65
CA LEU A 7 33.24 -10.63 9.79
C LEU A 7 34.32 -9.57 10.03
N ALA A 8 35.60 -9.93 9.89
CA ALA A 8 36.70 -8.98 10.00
C ALA A 8 36.66 -7.93 8.87
N THR A 9 36.33 -8.35 7.64
CA THR A 9 36.22 -7.43 6.49
C THR A 9 35.03 -6.50 6.65
N ALA A 10 33.88 -7.01 7.10
CA ALA A 10 32.69 -6.20 7.40
C ALA A 10 32.97 -5.21 8.54
N ALA A 11 33.63 -5.65 9.61
CA ALA A 11 34.06 -4.75 10.69
C ALA A 11 34.99 -3.65 10.16
N LEU A 12 35.99 -4.00 9.35
CA LEU A 12 36.91 -3.02 8.76
C LEU A 12 36.15 -1.97 7.93
N LEU A 13 35.17 -2.40 7.13
CA LEU A 13 34.31 -1.50 6.35
C LEU A 13 33.45 -0.58 7.24
N LEU A 14 32.94 -1.06 8.37
CA LEU A 14 32.17 -0.26 9.33
C LEU A 14 33.03 0.76 10.10
N PHE A 15 34.32 0.49 10.28
CA PHE A 15 35.26 1.38 10.97
C PHE A 15 35.94 2.39 10.04
N LEU A 16 35.96 2.14 8.73
CA LEU A 16 36.43 3.12 7.74
C LEU A 16 35.50 4.36 7.70
N PRO A 17 36.05 5.58 7.59
CA PRO A 17 35.26 6.81 7.53
C PRO A 17 34.25 6.80 6.38
N LEU A 18 34.63 6.25 5.21
CA LEU A 18 33.74 6.06 4.06
C LEU A 18 32.55 5.15 4.36
N GLY A 19 32.74 4.07 5.12
CA GLY A 19 31.64 3.17 5.51
C GLY A 19 30.69 3.81 6.52
N ARG A 20 31.23 4.60 7.46
CA ARG A 20 30.40 5.40 8.38
C ARG A 20 29.59 6.48 7.67
N GLU A 21 30.16 7.12 6.66
CA GLU A 21 29.43 8.07 5.82
C GLU A 21 28.35 7.37 5.00
N ALA A 22 28.65 6.23 4.36
CA ALA A 22 27.64 5.46 3.64
C ALA A 22 26.46 5.05 4.55
N ILE A 23 26.74 4.59 5.77
CA ILE A 23 25.69 4.25 6.76
C ILE A 23 24.92 5.50 7.19
N ARG A 24 25.59 6.64 7.42
CA ARG A 24 24.91 7.89 7.77
C ARG A 24 24.03 8.37 6.63
N THR A 25 24.48 8.27 5.38
CA THR A 25 23.70 8.64 4.19
C THR A 25 22.51 7.71 3.99
N VAL A 26 22.67 6.40 4.18
CA VAL A 26 21.57 5.43 4.12
C VAL A 26 20.58 5.64 5.28
N ARG A 27 21.09 5.92 6.49
CA ARG A 27 20.23 6.22 7.64
C ARG A 27 19.50 7.55 7.46
N ALA A 28 20.18 8.58 6.97
CA ALA A 28 19.60 9.88 6.68
C ALA A 28 18.58 9.79 5.54
N SER A 29 18.83 8.97 4.51
CA SER A 29 17.84 8.72 3.47
C SER A 29 16.61 7.99 4.04
N TRP A 30 16.79 7.07 4.99
CA TRP A 30 15.65 6.40 5.64
C TRP A 30 14.88 7.29 6.64
N GLN A 31 15.59 8.18 7.35
CA GLN A 31 15.00 9.12 8.31
C GLN A 31 14.34 10.33 7.62
N GLY A 32 14.79 10.72 6.43
CA GLY A 32 14.23 11.82 5.65
C GLY A 32 12.81 11.59 5.11
N PHE A 33 12.27 10.37 5.25
CA PHE A 33 10.89 10.03 4.86
C PHE A 33 9.91 9.95 6.04
N GLN A 34 10.34 10.35 7.24
CA GLN A 34 9.41 10.50 8.36
C GLN A 34 8.68 11.83 8.24
N GLU A 35 7.35 11.78 8.36
CA GLU A 35 6.49 12.97 8.30
C GLU A 35 6.84 13.93 9.44
N SER A 36 7.15 15.17 9.09
CA SER A 36 7.44 16.21 10.06
C SER A 36 6.17 16.94 10.49
N ALA A 37 6.19 17.62 11.64
CA ALA A 37 5.08 18.50 12.04
C ALA A 37 4.84 19.63 11.01
N SER A 38 5.89 20.07 10.31
CA SER A 38 5.78 21.00 9.19
C SER A 38 5.06 20.39 7.99
N ASP A 39 5.31 19.12 7.67
CA ASP A 39 4.63 18.45 6.56
C ASP A 39 3.13 18.37 6.84
N GLN A 40 2.73 17.90 8.02
CA GLN A 40 1.31 17.85 8.41
C GLN A 40 0.66 19.23 8.31
N ARG A 41 1.36 20.29 8.74
CA ARG A 41 0.86 21.67 8.61
C ARG A 41 0.67 22.07 7.14
N THR A 42 1.64 21.79 6.27
CA THR A 42 1.51 22.06 4.83
C THR A 42 0.34 21.29 4.21
N LEU A 43 0.11 20.06 4.65
CA LEU A 43 -1.01 19.25 4.19
C LEU A 43 -2.37 19.81 4.64
N GLU A 44 -2.48 20.28 5.88
CA GLU A 44 -3.70 20.94 6.36
C GLU A 44 -3.94 22.31 5.72
N GLU A 45 -2.88 23.09 5.46
CA GLU A 45 -2.99 24.35 4.69
C GLU A 45 -3.48 24.08 3.26
N LEU A 46 -3.02 22.99 2.64
CA LEU A 46 -3.51 22.53 1.35
C LEU A 46 -4.98 22.08 1.43
N ALA A 47 -5.37 21.32 2.45
CA ALA A 47 -6.75 20.91 2.67
C ALA A 47 -7.68 22.12 2.81
N ALA A 48 -7.34 23.08 3.68
CA ALA A 48 -8.15 24.26 3.93
C ALA A 48 -8.36 25.11 2.66
N ARG A 49 -7.32 25.23 1.83
CA ARG A 49 -7.44 25.90 0.53
C ARG A 49 -8.36 25.12 -0.42
N ALA A 50 -8.19 23.80 -0.52
CA ALA A 50 -9.01 22.95 -1.37
C ALA A 50 -10.49 22.93 -0.93
N GLU A 51 -10.76 22.98 0.37
CA GLU A 51 -12.12 23.10 0.93
C GLU A 51 -12.77 24.42 0.49
N LYS A 52 -12.01 25.53 0.50
CA LYS A 52 -12.48 26.85 0.06
C LYS A 52 -12.69 26.94 -1.45
N GLU A 53 -11.82 26.30 -2.22
CA GLU A 53 -11.85 26.31 -3.69
C GLU A 53 -12.75 25.20 -4.27
N GLU A 54 -13.35 24.36 -3.43
CA GLU A 54 -14.13 23.19 -3.82
C GLU A 54 -13.37 22.24 -4.78
N ASP A 55 -12.06 22.13 -4.57
CA ASP A 55 -11.18 21.28 -5.39
C ASP A 55 -11.24 19.82 -4.91
N ALA A 56 -12.15 19.05 -5.49
CA ALA A 56 -12.33 17.63 -5.21
C ALA A 56 -11.04 16.80 -5.38
N GLY A 57 -10.19 17.14 -6.36
CA GLY A 57 -8.94 16.41 -6.62
C GLY A 57 -7.94 16.62 -5.49
N THR A 58 -7.74 17.87 -5.06
CA THR A 58 -6.86 18.14 -3.91
C THR A 58 -7.41 17.54 -2.62
N LEU A 59 -8.72 17.61 -2.40
CA LEU A 59 -9.36 17.00 -1.21
C LEU A 59 -9.14 15.49 -1.18
N ALA A 60 -9.32 14.80 -2.32
CA ALA A 60 -9.02 13.38 -2.45
C ALA A 60 -7.53 13.09 -2.17
N PHE A 61 -6.62 13.89 -2.70
CA PHE A 61 -5.19 13.74 -2.46
C PHE A 61 -4.85 13.88 -0.98
N VAL A 62 -5.37 14.91 -0.30
CA VAL A 62 -5.11 15.12 1.13
C VAL A 62 -5.75 14.01 1.97
N ALA A 63 -6.95 13.54 1.61
CA ALA A 63 -7.61 12.42 2.28
C ALA A 63 -6.79 11.13 2.22
N LEU A 64 -6.19 10.86 1.06
CA LEU A 64 -5.27 9.73 0.89
C LEU A 64 -3.95 9.95 1.62
N SER A 65 -3.50 11.20 1.76
CA SER A 65 -2.19 11.55 2.34
C SER A 65 -2.16 11.62 3.87
N THR A 66 -3.23 12.06 4.53
CA THR A 66 -3.27 12.37 5.98
C THR A 66 -3.20 11.14 6.89
N THR A 67 -2.57 11.29 8.06
CA THR A 67 -2.50 10.29 9.14
C THR A 67 -3.83 10.12 9.89
N ASP A 68 -4.59 11.20 10.04
CA ASP A 68 -5.78 11.23 10.89
C ASP A 68 -6.96 10.54 10.17
N PRO A 69 -7.45 9.40 10.68
CA PRO A 69 -8.54 8.67 10.03
C PRO A 69 -9.85 9.45 9.98
N LYS A 70 -10.14 10.30 10.98
CA LYS A 70 -11.37 11.10 11.00
C LYS A 70 -11.29 12.22 9.98
N ARG A 71 -10.15 12.91 9.91
CA ARG A 71 -9.92 13.97 8.90
C ARG A 71 -9.91 13.38 7.50
N ALA A 72 -9.24 12.24 7.29
CA ALA A 72 -9.27 11.52 6.02
C ALA A 72 -10.70 11.20 5.58
N ALA A 73 -11.54 10.75 6.52
CA ALA A 73 -12.91 10.38 6.20
C ALA A 73 -13.78 11.57 5.80
N ALA A 74 -13.70 12.68 6.54
CA ALA A 74 -14.41 13.90 6.20
C ALA A 74 -13.99 14.45 4.82
N LEU A 75 -12.69 14.47 4.53
CA LEU A 75 -12.17 14.94 3.25
C LEU A 75 -12.55 14.00 2.10
N THR A 76 -12.57 12.69 2.32
CA THR A 76 -13.02 11.70 1.32
C THR A 76 -14.48 11.93 0.96
N GLU A 77 -15.37 12.03 1.95
CA GLU A 77 -16.79 12.33 1.70
C GLU A 77 -16.97 13.64 0.95
N ARG A 78 -16.26 14.70 1.37
CA ARG A 78 -16.36 15.99 0.69
C ARG A 78 -15.87 15.90 -0.76
N ALA A 79 -14.75 15.23 -1.02
CA ALA A 79 -14.23 15.04 -2.37
C ALA A 79 -15.23 14.29 -3.27
N VAL A 80 -15.82 13.18 -2.78
CA VAL A 80 -16.82 12.40 -3.54
C VAL A 80 -18.13 13.16 -3.72
N SER A 81 -18.52 14.00 -2.76
CA SER A 81 -19.70 14.87 -2.88
C SER A 81 -19.55 15.95 -3.96
N LEU A 82 -18.33 16.44 -4.16
CA LEU A 82 -18.00 17.46 -5.15
C LEU A 82 -17.79 16.84 -6.55
N ASP A 83 -17.14 15.68 -6.60
CA ASP A 83 -16.87 14.94 -7.83
C ASP A 83 -17.11 13.44 -7.62
N PRO A 84 -18.29 12.92 -8.03
CA PRO A 84 -18.61 11.50 -7.90
C PRO A 84 -17.63 10.56 -8.60
N GLU A 85 -16.83 11.02 -9.58
CA GLU A 85 -15.79 10.20 -10.21
C GLU A 85 -14.66 9.84 -9.23
N ARG A 86 -14.57 10.50 -8.08
CA ARG A 86 -13.61 10.21 -7.00
C ARG A 86 -14.03 9.07 -6.07
N ILE A 87 -15.14 8.38 -6.34
CA ILE A 87 -15.65 7.30 -5.48
C ILE A 87 -14.61 6.19 -5.19
N TRP A 88 -13.66 5.96 -6.10
CA TRP A 88 -12.57 5.01 -5.92
C TRP A 88 -11.65 5.33 -4.73
N VAL A 89 -11.63 6.57 -4.25
CA VAL A 89 -10.83 7.00 -3.09
C VAL A 89 -11.22 6.22 -1.83
N TYR A 90 -12.47 5.78 -1.70
CA TYR A 90 -12.89 4.89 -0.62
C TYR A 90 -12.10 3.59 -0.56
N GLY A 91 -11.64 3.07 -1.71
CA GLY A 91 -10.90 1.82 -1.80
C GLY A 91 -9.38 1.96 -1.90
N ALA A 92 -8.86 3.16 -2.18
CA ALA A 92 -7.44 3.38 -2.51
C ALA A 92 -6.51 3.57 -1.29
N ARG A 93 -7.05 3.56 -0.07
CA ARG A 93 -6.27 3.71 1.18
C ARG A 93 -5.57 2.42 1.64
N ASN A 94 -5.76 1.30 0.94
CA ASN A 94 -5.31 -0.05 1.29
C ASN A 94 -3.78 -0.28 1.29
N HIS A 95 -2.97 0.71 0.94
CA HIS A 95 -1.50 0.59 0.90
C HIS A 95 -0.80 1.04 2.19
N ARG A 96 -1.56 1.40 3.24
CA ARG A 96 -1.00 1.91 4.50
C ARG A 96 -0.91 0.85 5.59
N PRO A 97 0.16 0.84 6.41
CA PRO A 97 0.32 -0.12 7.49
C PRO A 97 -0.72 0.01 8.62
N ASN A 98 -1.36 1.18 8.77
CA ASN A 98 -2.43 1.44 9.73
C ASN A 98 -3.77 1.68 9.02
N PHE A 99 -4.05 0.90 7.98
CA PHE A 99 -5.28 1.05 7.20
C PHE A 99 -6.47 0.51 7.98
N ASP A 100 -7.39 1.40 8.36
CA ASP A 100 -8.74 0.99 8.74
C ASP A 100 -9.53 0.69 7.45
N PRO A 101 -10.09 -0.52 7.31
CA PRO A 101 -10.90 -0.85 6.15
C PRO A 101 -12.10 0.09 6.03
N PRO A 102 -12.59 0.36 4.80
CA PRO A 102 -13.68 1.29 4.60
C PRO A 102 -14.95 0.74 5.26
N GLY A 103 -15.78 1.63 5.82
CA GLY A 103 -17.06 1.23 6.40
C GLY A 103 -17.99 0.56 5.37
N GLU A 104 -18.96 -0.22 5.85
CA GLU A 104 -19.86 -0.98 4.97
C GLU A 104 -20.60 -0.11 3.94
N GLU A 105 -21.00 1.10 4.32
CA GLU A 105 -21.67 2.05 3.43
C GLU A 105 -20.75 2.46 2.25
N TRP A 106 -19.49 2.77 2.54
CA TRP A 106 -18.52 3.14 1.51
C TRP A 106 -18.22 1.99 0.57
N LEU A 107 -18.10 0.77 1.11
CA LEU A 107 -17.93 -0.43 0.30
C LEU A 107 -19.15 -0.68 -0.59
N ALA A 108 -20.37 -0.46 -0.10
CA ALA A 108 -21.59 -0.57 -0.89
C ALA A 108 -21.63 0.47 -2.02
N ARG A 109 -21.30 1.73 -1.73
CA ARG A 109 -21.22 2.80 -2.74
C ARG A 109 -20.15 2.48 -3.79
N LEU A 110 -18.96 2.08 -3.35
CA LEU A 110 -17.86 1.70 -4.23
C LEU A 110 -18.22 0.52 -5.12
N LYS A 111 -18.84 -0.53 -4.57
CA LYS A 111 -19.33 -1.68 -5.34
C LYS A 111 -20.43 -1.32 -6.32
N GLY A 112 -21.31 -0.39 -5.96
CA GLY A 112 -22.34 0.13 -6.86
C GLY A 112 -21.75 0.87 -8.06
N ALA A 113 -20.70 1.67 -7.83
CA ALA A 113 -20.02 2.40 -8.90
C ALA A 113 -19.04 1.55 -9.72
N ASP A 114 -18.50 0.48 -9.12
CA ASP A 114 -17.56 -0.43 -9.77
C ASP A 114 -17.88 -1.91 -9.50
N PRO A 115 -19.01 -2.44 -10.02
CA PRO A 115 -19.50 -3.78 -9.68
C PRO A 115 -18.65 -4.90 -10.28
N GLY A 116 -17.85 -4.62 -11.31
CA GLY A 116 -16.99 -5.61 -11.97
C GLY A 116 -15.60 -5.74 -11.36
N ASN A 117 -15.24 -4.90 -10.40
CA ASN A 117 -13.92 -4.93 -9.77
C ASN A 117 -13.93 -5.84 -8.54
N ALA A 118 -12.89 -6.65 -8.39
CA ALA A 118 -12.70 -7.53 -7.24
C ALA A 118 -12.47 -6.76 -5.92
N VAL A 119 -11.93 -5.54 -5.99
CA VAL A 119 -11.44 -4.79 -4.82
C VAL A 119 -12.47 -4.56 -3.72
N PRO A 120 -13.72 -4.15 -3.99
CA PRO A 120 -14.71 -3.97 -2.92
C PRO A 120 -14.99 -5.24 -2.11
N ASP A 121 -15.02 -6.40 -2.77
CA ASP A 121 -15.19 -7.69 -2.09
C ASP A 121 -13.93 -8.09 -1.30
N LEU A 122 -12.74 -7.82 -1.83
CA LEU A 122 -11.47 -8.03 -1.13
C LEU A 122 -11.33 -7.14 0.11
N LEU A 123 -11.70 -5.87 0.02
CA LEU A 123 -11.68 -4.94 1.16
C LEU A 123 -12.67 -5.37 2.24
N LYS A 124 -13.86 -5.83 1.85
CA LYS A 124 -14.83 -6.38 2.80
C LYS A 124 -14.32 -7.68 3.44
N ALA A 125 -13.64 -8.54 2.68
CA ALA A 125 -13.02 -9.75 3.22
C ALA A 125 -11.89 -9.41 4.22
N SER A 126 -11.04 -8.43 3.89
CA SER A 126 -10.00 -7.89 4.78
C SER A 126 -10.59 -7.41 6.09
N ALA A 127 -11.66 -6.61 6.04
CA ALA A 127 -12.35 -6.11 7.23
C ALA A 127 -12.84 -7.20 8.18
N LEU A 128 -13.17 -8.39 7.66
CA LEU A 128 -13.55 -9.55 8.47
C LEU A 128 -12.34 -10.33 9.01
N ALA A 129 -11.24 -10.36 8.27
CA ALA A 129 -10.05 -11.17 8.60
C ALA A 129 -9.04 -10.42 9.48
N ASP A 130 -8.82 -9.13 9.22
CA ASP A 130 -7.73 -8.33 9.79
C ASP A 130 -7.76 -8.28 11.33
N PRO A 131 -8.90 -8.00 12.01
CA PRO A 131 -8.92 -7.97 13.48
C PRO A 131 -8.46 -9.28 14.11
N ARG A 132 -8.75 -10.40 13.44
CA ARG A 132 -8.33 -11.72 13.89
C ARG A 132 -6.88 -12.01 13.54
N ALA A 133 -6.43 -11.65 12.34
CA ALA A 133 -5.04 -11.76 11.96
C ALA A 133 -4.15 -10.96 12.92
N ASP A 134 -4.52 -9.72 13.24
CA ASP A 134 -3.82 -8.86 14.19
C ASP A 134 -3.74 -9.48 15.58
N MET A 135 -4.84 -10.07 16.07
CA MET A 135 -4.84 -10.82 17.34
C MET A 135 -3.85 -12.00 17.30
N LEU A 136 -3.82 -12.76 16.21
CA LEU A 136 -2.89 -13.89 16.07
C LEU A 136 -1.43 -13.41 16.08
N TYR A 137 -1.12 -12.34 15.33
CA TYR A 137 0.21 -11.74 15.30
C TYR A 137 0.62 -11.12 16.64
N ALA A 138 -0.32 -10.60 17.43
CA ALA A 138 -0.05 -10.09 18.77
C ALA A 138 0.36 -11.20 19.76
N HIS A 139 -0.08 -12.44 19.52
CA HIS A 139 0.22 -13.60 20.37
C HIS A 139 1.40 -14.46 19.86
N GLY A 140 2.03 -14.10 18.74
CA GLY A 140 3.19 -14.78 18.19
C GLY A 140 3.13 -14.93 16.67
N MET A 141 3.96 -15.82 16.12
CA MET A 141 3.89 -16.16 14.70
C MET A 141 2.68 -17.10 14.48
N PRO A 142 1.67 -16.69 13.70
CA PRO A 142 0.50 -17.55 13.43
C PRO A 142 0.93 -18.82 12.71
N LYS A 143 0.23 -19.94 12.98
CA LYS A 143 0.42 -21.22 12.30
C LYS A 143 -0.65 -21.38 11.21
N ASP A 144 -0.40 -22.26 10.25
CA ASP A 144 -1.34 -22.55 9.16
C ASP A 144 -2.75 -22.89 9.67
N ALA A 145 -2.84 -23.67 10.75
CA ALA A 145 -4.11 -24.03 11.40
C ALA A 145 -4.93 -22.83 11.91
N ASP A 146 -4.27 -21.71 12.24
CA ASP A 146 -4.96 -20.49 12.67
C ASP A 146 -5.68 -19.80 11.50
N PHE A 147 -5.16 -19.96 10.27
CA PHE A 147 -5.75 -19.46 9.03
C PHE A 147 -6.84 -20.38 8.48
N GLU A 148 -6.79 -21.69 8.73
CA GLU A 148 -7.86 -22.63 8.34
C GLU A 148 -9.24 -22.22 8.92
N VAL A 149 -9.25 -21.62 10.12
CA VAL A 149 -10.50 -21.15 10.74
C VAL A 149 -11.03 -19.88 10.07
N LEU A 150 -10.16 -19.04 9.50
CA LEU A 150 -10.58 -17.91 8.66
C LEU A 150 -11.18 -18.40 7.34
N GLU A 151 -10.57 -19.41 6.71
CA GLU A 151 -11.10 -20.04 5.51
C GLU A 151 -12.43 -20.75 5.74
N ALA A 152 -12.63 -21.32 6.94
CA ALA A 152 -13.89 -21.90 7.36
C ALA A 152 -15.01 -20.86 7.57
N ALA A 153 -14.68 -19.57 7.71
CA ALA A 153 -15.68 -18.52 7.86
C ALA A 153 -16.47 -18.34 6.55
N SER A 154 -17.75 -18.73 6.58
CA SER A 154 -18.60 -18.77 5.38
C SER A 154 -18.71 -17.42 4.67
N GLN A 155 -18.79 -16.32 5.41
CA GLN A 155 -18.86 -14.97 4.85
C GLN A 155 -17.57 -14.56 4.14
N TRP A 156 -16.41 -14.82 4.74
CA TRP A 156 -15.11 -14.54 4.13
C TRP A 156 -14.95 -15.34 2.84
N ARG A 157 -15.26 -16.64 2.87
CA ARG A 157 -15.17 -17.51 1.69
C ARG A 157 -16.07 -17.03 0.55
N LEU A 158 -17.30 -16.62 0.83
CA LEU A 158 -18.22 -16.06 -0.18
C LEU A 158 -17.75 -14.72 -0.75
N LEU A 159 -17.01 -13.91 0.01
CA LEU A 159 -16.40 -12.67 -0.50
C LEU A 159 -15.21 -13.00 -1.39
N MET A 160 -14.35 -13.93 -0.97
CA MET A 160 -13.21 -14.37 -1.77
C MET A 160 -13.66 -15.03 -3.08
N GLU A 161 -14.67 -15.89 -3.06
CA GLU A 161 -15.25 -16.51 -4.27
C GLU A 161 -15.75 -15.43 -5.25
N ARG A 162 -16.45 -14.41 -4.75
CA ARG A 162 -16.89 -13.27 -5.57
C ARG A 162 -15.73 -12.46 -6.13
N ALA A 163 -14.71 -12.19 -5.31
CA ALA A 163 -13.52 -11.47 -5.74
C ALA A 163 -12.75 -12.23 -6.83
N TYR A 164 -12.57 -13.55 -6.68
CA TYR A 164 -11.91 -14.38 -7.69
C TYR A 164 -12.76 -14.57 -8.95
N GLY A 165 -14.08 -14.52 -8.83
CA GLY A 165 -15.01 -14.55 -9.96
C GLY A 165 -15.22 -13.20 -10.66
N ALA A 166 -14.66 -12.10 -10.13
CA ALA A 166 -14.85 -10.78 -10.70
C ALA A 166 -14.11 -10.63 -12.05
N PRO A 167 -14.68 -9.92 -13.03
CA PRO A 167 -14.09 -9.80 -14.36
C PRO A 167 -12.78 -8.99 -14.40
N ARG A 168 -12.49 -8.17 -13.38
CA ARG A 168 -11.23 -7.41 -13.29
C ARG A 168 -10.77 -7.18 -11.86
N TYR A 169 -9.47 -6.95 -11.72
CA TYR A 169 -8.84 -6.42 -10.51
C TYR A 169 -8.19 -5.08 -10.85
N ASP A 170 -8.64 -4.01 -10.19
CA ASP A 170 -8.05 -2.69 -10.27
C ASP A 170 -7.93 -2.12 -8.85
N SER A 171 -6.72 -2.12 -8.31
CA SER A 171 -6.40 -1.61 -6.97
C SER A 171 -6.63 -0.10 -6.80
N TYR A 172 -7.00 0.60 -7.88
CA TYR A 172 -7.03 2.05 -7.98
C TYR A 172 -5.67 2.73 -7.86
N PHE A 173 -4.57 1.95 -7.79
CA PHE A 173 -3.22 2.47 -7.68
C PHE A 173 -2.88 3.46 -8.82
N GLN A 174 -3.27 3.14 -10.05
CA GLN A 174 -3.02 4.02 -11.19
C GLN A 174 -3.77 5.35 -11.07
N LYS A 175 -5.02 5.33 -10.56
CA LYS A 175 -5.82 6.53 -10.33
C LYS A 175 -5.22 7.38 -9.21
N HIS A 176 -4.77 6.73 -8.14
CA HIS A 176 -4.05 7.39 -7.06
C HIS A 176 -2.77 8.05 -7.58
N TYR A 177 -1.94 7.33 -8.33
CA TYR A 177 -0.70 7.87 -8.87
C TYR A 177 -0.94 9.08 -9.79
N GLN A 178 -1.95 9.01 -10.67
CA GLN A 178 -2.33 10.12 -11.53
C GLN A 178 -2.80 11.35 -10.74
N LEU A 179 -3.60 11.13 -9.70
CA LEU A 179 -4.05 12.18 -8.79
C LEU A 179 -2.87 12.87 -8.11
N THR A 180 -1.98 12.08 -7.51
CA THR A 180 -0.76 12.57 -6.84
C THR A 180 0.10 13.36 -7.81
N ARG A 181 0.32 12.86 -9.03
CA ARG A 181 1.09 13.59 -10.07
C ARG A 181 0.41 14.91 -10.47
N ALA A 182 -0.91 14.92 -10.61
CA ALA A 182 -1.65 16.13 -10.98
C ALA A 182 -1.53 17.22 -9.92
N VAL A 183 -1.73 16.87 -8.65
CA VAL A 183 -1.60 17.82 -7.54
C VAL A 183 -0.16 18.29 -7.40
N TRP A 184 0.81 17.39 -7.51
CA TRP A 184 2.24 17.72 -7.44
C TRP A 184 2.67 18.74 -8.52
N ASN A 185 2.20 18.56 -9.75
CA ASN A 185 2.54 19.46 -10.84
C ASN A 185 1.99 20.89 -10.62
N ARG A 186 0.89 21.02 -9.88
CA ARG A 186 0.28 22.31 -9.54
C ARG A 186 0.89 22.91 -8.28
N GLU A 187 1.20 22.09 -7.29
CA GLU A 187 1.63 22.49 -5.95
C GLU A 187 3.14 22.37 -5.77
N ARG A 188 3.86 23.44 -6.15
CA ARG A 188 5.33 23.45 -6.17
C ARG A 188 6.01 23.29 -4.81
N ASN A 189 5.27 23.51 -3.72
CA ASN A 189 5.81 23.49 -2.36
C ASN A 189 5.46 22.22 -1.59
N LEU A 190 4.94 21.19 -2.26
CA LEU A 190 4.64 19.93 -1.58
C LEU A 190 5.93 19.23 -1.12
N PRO A 191 6.01 18.83 0.16
CA PRO A 191 7.06 17.96 0.67
C PRO A 191 7.12 16.62 -0.09
N PRO A 192 8.32 16.12 -0.44
CA PRO A 192 8.48 14.83 -1.10
C PRO A 192 8.06 13.64 -0.22
N THR A 193 7.95 13.84 1.10
CA THR A 193 7.51 12.83 2.07
C THR A 193 6.13 12.25 1.75
N PHE A 194 5.25 13.00 1.08
CA PHE A 194 3.93 12.52 0.69
C PHE A 194 3.92 11.49 -0.44
N ILE A 195 4.97 11.42 -1.27
CA ILE A 195 5.05 10.45 -2.38
C ILE A 195 5.48 9.06 -1.87
N PHE A 196 6.44 9.01 -0.95
CA PHE A 196 7.06 7.75 -0.52
C PHE A 196 6.23 6.97 0.49
N ARG A 197 5.17 7.59 1.02
CA ARG A 197 4.28 6.98 2.00
C ARG A 197 3.40 5.87 1.41
N ASP A 198 3.07 5.96 0.13
CA ASP A 198 2.19 5.00 -0.56
C ASP A 198 2.96 3.86 -1.25
N CYS A 199 4.30 3.89 -1.21
CA CYS A 199 5.18 2.83 -1.71
C CYS A 199 5.64 1.85 -0.62
N GLY A 200 4.92 1.77 0.50
CA GLY A 200 5.14 0.73 1.50
C GLY A 200 5.03 -0.67 0.88
N PRO A 201 5.74 -1.68 1.41
CA PRO A 201 5.68 -3.03 0.85
C PRO A 201 4.23 -3.52 0.87
N MET A 202 3.65 -3.73 -0.32
CA MET A 202 2.34 -4.35 -0.48
C MET A 202 2.34 -5.70 0.25
N ARG A 203 1.69 -5.75 1.41
CA ARG A 203 1.30 -7.01 2.07
C ARG A 203 0.06 -7.59 1.37
N PHE A 204 0.14 -7.84 0.07
CA PHE A 204 -0.75 -8.79 -0.59
C PHE A 204 0.08 -10.01 -0.98
N GLN A 205 0.39 -10.82 0.02
CA GLN A 205 0.90 -12.15 -0.21
C GLN A 205 -0.30 -13.05 -0.53
N ILE A 206 -0.78 -12.96 -1.77
CA ILE A 206 -1.66 -14.01 -2.32
C ILE A 206 -0.76 -15.24 -2.49
N CYS A 207 -0.64 -16.03 -1.43
CA CYS A 207 -0.16 -17.40 -1.56
C CYS A 207 -1.24 -18.16 -2.32
N GLY A 208 -1.06 -18.29 -3.63
CA GLY A 208 -1.80 -19.25 -4.42
C GLY A 208 -1.40 -20.66 -3.99
N THR A 209 -2.14 -21.25 -3.06
CA THR A 209 -2.09 -22.69 -2.75
C THR A 209 -3.32 -23.38 -3.32
N SER A 210 -3.43 -23.35 -4.65
CA SER A 210 -4.10 -24.45 -5.36
C SER A 210 -3.05 -25.49 -5.71
N GLY A 211 -3.12 -26.68 -5.11
CA GLY A 211 -2.29 -27.79 -5.56
C GLY A 211 -2.11 -28.92 -4.56
N VAL A 212 -3.18 -29.67 -4.31
CA VAL A 212 -3.04 -31.10 -3.96
C VAL A 212 -2.41 -31.80 -5.17
N LEU A 213 -1.08 -31.89 -5.21
CA LEU A 213 -0.37 -32.86 -6.05
C LEU A 213 0.77 -33.49 -5.27
N ARG A 214 0.64 -34.82 -5.19
CA ARG A 214 1.55 -35.81 -4.63
C ARG A 214 3.01 -35.60 -5.07
N ASN A 215 3.91 -35.91 -4.14
CA ASN A 215 5.21 -36.56 -4.37
C ASN A 215 5.85 -36.38 -5.77
N SER A 216 6.71 -35.37 -5.90
CA SER A 216 7.93 -35.52 -6.70
C SER A 216 8.92 -34.41 -6.38
N LYS A 217 10.14 -34.84 -6.02
CA LYS A 217 11.34 -34.02 -5.91
C LYS A 217 11.48 -33.10 -7.14
N CYS A 218 11.60 -31.80 -6.92
CA CYS A 218 12.09 -30.88 -7.95
C CYS A 218 13.48 -30.38 -7.54
N THR A 219 14.49 -31.04 -8.10
CA THR A 219 15.91 -30.72 -8.06
C THR A 219 16.20 -29.39 -8.77
N ARG A 220 17.07 -28.57 -8.17
CA ARG A 220 17.72 -27.41 -8.83
C ARG A 220 18.31 -27.82 -10.18
N ARG A 221 17.88 -27.15 -11.25
CA ARG A 221 18.64 -27.05 -12.51
C ARG A 221 18.66 -25.58 -12.91
N GLY A 222 19.85 -25.02 -13.04
CA GLY A 222 20.04 -23.62 -13.39
C GLY A 222 19.77 -23.37 -14.87
N GLU A 223 19.42 -22.13 -15.20
CA GLU A 223 19.81 -21.46 -16.43
C GLU A 223 19.46 -19.95 -16.38
N ARG A 224 20.50 -19.14 -16.60
CA ARG A 224 20.58 -17.84 -17.32
C ARG A 224 19.61 -16.70 -16.97
N GLU A 225 20.21 -15.62 -16.45
CA GLU A 225 19.71 -14.23 -16.47
C GLU A 225 19.28 -13.79 -17.88
N PRO A 226 18.15 -13.07 -18.01
CA PRO A 226 17.93 -12.16 -19.13
C PRO A 226 18.37 -10.74 -18.74
N GLN A 227 19.40 -10.22 -19.43
CA GLN A 227 19.68 -8.79 -19.47
C GLN A 227 18.59 -8.09 -20.29
N VAL A 228 17.96 -7.07 -19.71
CA VAL A 228 17.08 -6.15 -20.43
C VAL A 228 17.88 -4.88 -20.72
N THR A 229 18.26 -4.68 -21.97
CA THR A 229 18.83 -3.43 -22.47
C THR A 229 17.71 -2.45 -22.82
N CYS A 230 17.63 -1.32 -22.12
CA CYS A 230 16.83 -0.17 -22.53
C CYS A 230 17.52 0.53 -23.72
N SER A 231 16.92 0.41 -24.91
CA SER A 231 17.24 1.26 -26.06
C SER A 231 16.39 2.53 -25.98
N GLU A 232 17.06 3.67 -25.84
CA GLU A 232 16.48 4.98 -26.12
C GLU A 232 16.07 5.06 -27.59
N ARG A 233 14.84 5.50 -27.85
CA ARG A 233 14.44 6.00 -29.17
C ARG A 233 14.08 7.48 -29.00
N LYS A 234 14.95 8.35 -29.53
CA LYS A 234 14.65 9.77 -29.76
C LYS A 234 13.98 9.92 -31.12
N ALA A 235 12.96 10.78 -31.15
CA ALA A 235 12.24 11.39 -32.28
C ALA A 235 11.63 10.43 -33.32
#